data_AF-A0A139DCD3-F1
#
_entry.id   AF-A0A139DCD3-F1
#
_cell.length_a   1.000
_cell.length_b   1.000
_cell.length_c   1.000
_cell.angle_alpha   90.00
_cell.angle_beta   90.00
_cell.angle_gamma   90.00
#
_symmetry.space_group_name_H-M   'P 1'
#
loop_
_entity.id
_entity.type
_entity.pdbx_description
1 polymer ?
#
loop_
_entity_poly.entity_id
_entity_poly.type
_entity_poly.pdbx_seq_one_letter_code
_entity_poly.pdbx_strand_id
1 'polypeptide(L)' 'RVVQPEYNYAGDEVWFSVWNTQDKNSAIVVVDDKTRELKKVIKGENMVTPTGKFNVYNTQHDVY' A
#
# COMPACT_ATOMS: atom_id res chain seq x y z
N ARG A 1 -6.47 2.12 -10.81
CA ARG A 1 -5.81 0.80 -10.93
C ARG A 1 -5.23 0.44 -9.57
N VAL A 2 -5.34 -0.82 -9.15
CA VAL A 2 -4.72 -1.32 -7.91
C VAL A 2 -3.44 -2.04 -8.29
N VAL A 3 -2.31 -1.66 -7.69
CA VAL A 3 -1.01 -2.22 -8.04
C VAL A 3 -0.18 -2.55 -6.80
N GLN A 4 0.62 -3.62 -6.94
CA GLN A 4 1.63 -4.12 -6.01
C GLN A 4 1.16 -4.23 -4.54
N PRO A 5 0.72 -5.43 -4.09
CA PRO A 5 0.61 -5.70 -2.65
C PRO A 5 2.01 -5.68 -2.01
N GLU A 6 2.13 -5.10 -0.83
CA GLU A 6 3.35 -5.07 -0.02
C GLU A 6 2.98 -5.30 1.44
N TYR A 7 3.64 -6.23 2.13
CA TYR A 7 3.40 -6.49 3.54
C TYR A 7 4.10 -5.47 4.45
N ASN A 8 3.54 -5.25 5.63
CA ASN A 8 4.27 -4.59 6.72
C ASN A 8 5.29 -5.56 7.36
N TYR A 9 6.05 -5.08 8.35
CA TYR A 9 7.05 -5.88 9.05
C TYR A 9 6.45 -7.04 9.84
N ALA A 10 5.28 -6.83 10.44
CA ALA A 10 4.62 -7.84 11.27
C ALA A 10 3.91 -8.94 10.44
N GLY A 11 3.76 -8.73 9.13
CA GLY A 11 3.05 -9.64 8.23
C GLY A 11 1.54 -9.69 8.47
N ASP A 12 0.96 -8.71 9.16
CA ASP A 12 -0.47 -8.66 9.48
C ASP A 12 -1.26 -7.62 8.67
N GLU A 13 -0.56 -6.80 7.88
CA GLU A 13 -1.15 -5.82 6.99
C GLU A 13 -0.63 -5.97 5.56
N VAL A 14 -1.53 -5.82 4.58
CA VAL A 14 -1.19 -5.73 3.16
C VAL A 14 -1.56 -4.36 2.62
N TRP A 15 -0.60 -3.72 1.97
CA TRP A 15 -0.71 -2.35 1.49
C TRP A 15 -0.83 -2.32 -0.03
N PHE A 16 -1.85 -1.61 -0.52
CA PHE A 16 -2.16 -1.51 -1.94
C PHE A 16 -2.07 -0.07 -2.42
N SER A 17 -1.40 0.16 -3.55
CA SER A 17 -1.45 1.46 -4.22
C SER A 17 -2.70 1.56 -5.08
N VAL A 18 -3.59 2.47 -4.75
CA VAL A 18 -4.73 2.86 -5.59
C VAL A 18 -4.32 4.05 -6.43
N TRP A 19 -3.85 3.74 -7.64
CA TRP A 19 -3.43 4.72 -8.63
C TRP A 19 -4.62 5.24 -9.42
N ASN A 20 -4.81 6.56 -9.42
CA ASN A 20 -5.78 7.26 -10.27
C ASN A 20 -5.04 8.20 -11.26
N THR A 21 -5.75 8.72 -12.28
CA THR A 21 -5.17 9.72 -13.19
C THR A 21 -4.72 10.98 -12.42
N GLN A 22 -3.76 11.75 -12.95
CA GLN A 22 -3.07 12.84 -12.22
C GLN A 22 -4.01 13.93 -11.68
N ASP A 23 -5.19 14.08 -12.29
CA ASP A 23 -6.30 14.96 -11.92
C ASP A 23 -7.17 14.42 -10.78
N LYS A 24 -6.93 13.18 -10.31
CA LYS A 24 -7.74 12.49 -9.33
C LYS A 24 -6.92 12.04 -8.13
N ASN A 25 -7.55 12.10 -6.96
CA ASN A 25 -6.93 11.68 -5.71
C ASN A 25 -6.52 10.21 -5.76
N SER A 26 -5.22 9.95 -5.58
CA SER A 26 -4.68 8.62 -5.34
C SER A 26 -4.71 8.29 -3.84
N ALA A 27 -4.54 7.02 -3.50
CA ALA A 27 -4.51 6.57 -2.12
C ALA A 27 -3.63 5.34 -1.94
N ILE A 28 -3.19 5.09 -0.72
CA ILE A 28 -2.71 3.78 -0.28
C ILE A 28 -3.78 3.18 0.63
N VAL A 29 -4.18 1.96 0.34
CA VAL A 29 -5.17 1.22 1.12
C VAL A 29 -4.44 0.15 1.92
N VAL A 30 -4.67 0.14 3.24
CA VAL A 30 -4.14 -0.87 4.17
C VAL A 30 -5.28 -1.82 4.51
N VAL A 31 -5.05 -3.10 4.28
CA VAL A 31 -5.98 -4.20 4.54
C VAL A 31 -5.41 -5.06 5.66
N ASP A 32 -6.26 -5.48 6.58
CA ASP A 32 -5.91 -6.49 7.59
C ASP A 32 -5.83 -7.86 6.90
N ASP A 33 -4.69 -8.54 6.98
CA ASP A 33 -4.45 -9.78 6.22
C ASP A 33 -5.36 -10.93 6.67
N LYS A 34 -5.63 -11.02 7.98
CA LYS A 34 -6.40 -12.12 8.57
C LYS A 34 -7.87 -12.04 8.21
N THR A 35 -8.45 -10.85 8.33
CA THR A 35 -9.88 -10.61 8.13
C THR A 35 -10.22 -10.21 6.70
N ARG A 36 -9.22 -9.71 5.94
CA ARG A 36 -9.37 -9.11 4.61
C ARG A 36 -10.26 -7.86 4.63
N GLU A 37 -10.35 -7.21 5.79
CA GLU A 37 -11.13 -6.00 5.97
C GLU A 37 -10.27 -4.74 5.79
N LEU A 38 -10.94 -3.64 5.43
CA LEU A 38 -10.31 -2.35 5.30
C LEU A 38 -9.85 -1.85 6.67
N LYS A 39 -8.54 -1.69 6.84
CA LYS A 39 -7.96 -1.16 8.08
C LYS A 39 -7.76 0.35 8.02
N LYS A 40 -7.21 0.86 6.92
CA LYS A 40 -6.92 2.30 6.77
C LYS A 40 -6.85 2.72 5.31
N VAL A 41 -7.19 3.98 5.05
CA VAL A 41 -6.93 4.65 3.78
C VAL A 41 -6.01 5.84 4.05
N ILE A 42 -4.85 5.86 3.39
CA ILE A 42 -3.87 6.94 3.46
C ILE A 42 -4.04 7.80 2.21
N LYS A 43 -4.30 9.10 2.42
CA LYS A 43 -4.40 10.12 1.37
C LYS A 43 -3.53 11.31 1.78
N GLY A 44 -2.98 12.00 0.81
CA GLY A 44 -2.23 13.23 1.04
C GLY A 44 -2.21 14.08 -0.21
N GLU A 45 -2.13 15.40 -0.04
CA GLU A 45 -2.11 16.37 -1.15
C GLU A 45 -0.91 16.15 -2.09
N ASN A 46 0.20 15.63 -1.54
CA ASN A 46 1.41 15.31 -2.31
C ASN A 46 1.45 13.86 -2.82
N MET A 47 0.37 13.08 -2.70
CA MET A 47 0.32 11.68 -3.12
C MET A 47 -0.06 11.58 -4.61
N VAL A 48 0.86 12.00 -5.47
CA VAL A 48 0.69 11.94 -6.93
C VAL A 48 1.20 10.60 -7.44
N THR A 49 0.31 9.81 -8.06
CA THR A 49 0.63 8.54 -8.73
C THR A 49 1.51 7.57 -7.91
N PRO A 50 1.09 7.12 -6.70
CA PRO A 50 1.85 6.15 -5.93
C PRO A 50 1.86 4.79 -6.65
N THR A 51 3.05 4.24 -6.88
CA THR A 51 3.25 2.96 -7.58
C THR A 51 3.89 1.94 -6.63
N GLY A 52 5.22 1.90 -6.60
CA GLY A 52 6.02 1.02 -5.75
C GLY A 52 6.01 1.44 -4.28
N LYS A 53 5.88 0.45 -3.40
CA LYS A 53 5.98 0.55 -1.93
C LYS A 53 6.94 -0.54 -1.49
N PHE A 54 7.90 -0.20 -0.64
CA PHE A 54 8.94 -1.11 -0.20
C PHE A 54 9.03 -1.01 1.32
N ASN A 55 8.65 -2.09 2.00
CA ASN A 55 8.90 -2.21 3.42
C ASN A 55 10.39 -2.44 3.63
N VAL A 56 11.00 -1.62 4.50
CA VAL A 56 12.46 -1.59 4.70
C VAL A 56 12.99 -2.96 5.09
N TYR A 57 12.37 -3.64 6.06
CA TYR A 57 12.84 -4.95 6.52
C TYR A 57 12.64 -6.01 5.45
N ASN A 58 11.43 -6.07 4.88
CA ASN A 58 11.10 -7.09 3.88
C ASN A 58 11.99 -6.98 2.65
N THR A 59 12.25 -5.75 2.20
CA THR A 59 13.16 -5.49 1.07
C THR A 59 14.62 -5.78 1.43
N GLN A 60 15.07 -5.46 2.65
CA GLN A 60 16.46 -5.72 3.06
C GLN A 60 16.75 -7.23 3.20
N HIS A 61 15.74 -8.02 3.56
CA HIS A 61 15.89 -9.44 3.89
C HIS A 61 15.24 -10.36 2.84
N ASP A 62 14.86 -9.83 1.68
CA ASP A 62 14.20 -10.54 0.58
C ASP A 62 12.99 -11.39 1.04
N VAL A 63 12.13 -10.81 1.88
CA VAL A 63 10.87 -11.41 2.36
C VAL A 63 9.72 -10.93 1.48
N TYR A 64 9.02 -11.84 0.78
CA TYR A 64 7.93 -11.55 -0.16
C TYR A 64 6.79 -12.57 -0.12
#